data_AF-A0AAD7I1U7-F1
#
_entry.id   AF-A0AAD7I1U7-F1
#
_cell.length_a   1.000
_cell.length_b   1.000
_cell.length_c   1.000
_cell.angle_alpha   90.00
_cell.angle_beta   90.00
_cell.angle_gamma   90.00
#
_symmetry.space_group_name_H-M   'P 1'
#
loop_
_entity.id
_entity.type
_entity.pdbx_description
1 polymer ?
#
loop_
_entity_poly.entity_id
_entity_poly.type
_entity_poly.pdbx_seq_one_letter_code
_entity_poly.pdbx_strand_id
1 'polypeptide(L)'
;QDFHLIDLLTHFERERIPERVVHANRDISNITMASPFSDGVGTKVPLTMRFSTVAGESGSPDTNRDPRGFVIKMRTASGIWDWVFNNTPVFFLRDPTKFPLFIHSQKRDPVTNLPDSTIQWDYWSQNQESIFQVMILFSHQGSKYIMDGFGGLSFGGLTYKWVTADGLWHYVKIRVVSQQGIRNFNASEAKQMVTDNLDWNTEELSQRIASGQFPAWNVSIQTMTYEDSQKFKYDVNDLTKVWPEDEFPLLDVGQIVLNQNPQNWFAEIEQLSFSPGNMPPGAEPSNDLLLQARLFAYSDVAQHRLGPNILEIPINCPLQNFQRMSFGLCNHILS
;
A
#
# COMPACT_ATOMS: atom_id res chain seq x y z
N GLN A 1 42.46 -47.45 0.58
CA GLN A 1 41.25 -46.63 0.82
C GLN A 1 40.87 -46.02 -0.52
N ASP A 2 39.63 -46.23 -0.98
CA ASP A 2 39.19 -45.77 -2.30
C ASP A 2 38.75 -44.30 -2.24
N PHE A 3 39.70 -43.41 -2.48
CA PHE A 3 39.46 -41.97 -2.50
C PHE A 3 38.56 -41.53 -3.66
N HIS A 4 38.54 -42.28 -4.77
CA HIS A 4 37.78 -41.90 -5.95
C HIS A 4 36.28 -42.14 -5.76
N LEU A 5 35.92 -43.28 -5.15
CA LEU A 5 34.55 -43.57 -4.74
C LEU A 5 34.05 -42.55 -3.71
N ILE A 6 34.89 -42.20 -2.72
CA ILE A 6 34.53 -41.21 -1.70
C ILE A 6 34.27 -39.84 -2.35
N ASP A 7 35.14 -39.40 -3.28
CA ASP A 7 35.01 -38.09 -3.93
C ASP A 7 33.72 -37.98 -4.78
N LEU A 8 33.41 -39.04 -5.55
CA LEU A 8 32.17 -39.14 -6.33
C LEU A 8 30.92 -39.11 -5.45
N LEU A 9 30.92 -39.84 -4.33
CA LEU A 9 29.80 -39.84 -3.38
C LEU A 9 29.67 -38.48 -2.67
N THR A 10 30.79 -37.85 -2.29
CA THR A 10 30.74 -36.52 -1.66
C THR A 10 30.28 -35.42 -2.60
N HIS A 11 30.56 -35.52 -3.90
CA HIS A 11 30.00 -34.64 -4.92
C HIS A 11 28.49 -34.87 -5.06
N PHE A 12 28.07 -36.13 -5.26
CA PHE A 12 26.66 -36.52 -5.41
C PHE A 12 25.78 -36.07 -4.22
N GLU A 13 26.23 -36.27 -2.99
CA GLU A 13 25.49 -35.85 -1.79
C GLU A 13 25.40 -34.33 -1.59
N ARG A 14 26.16 -33.53 -2.35
CA ARG A 14 26.21 -32.06 -2.29
C ARG A 14 25.76 -31.40 -3.59
N GLU A 15 25.17 -32.16 -4.51
CA GLU A 15 24.63 -31.63 -5.77
C GLU A 15 23.47 -30.65 -5.55
N ARG A 16 22.78 -30.74 -4.41
CA ARG A 16 21.70 -29.85 -4.01
C ARG A 16 22.19 -28.85 -2.96
N ILE A 17 22.17 -27.57 -3.31
CA ILE A 17 22.22 -26.48 -2.31
C ILE A 17 20.79 -26.21 -1.80
N PRO A 18 20.62 -25.67 -0.57
CA PRO A 18 19.30 -25.25 -0.10
C PRO A 18 18.66 -24.31 -1.11
N GLU A 19 17.41 -24.61 -1.48
CA GLU A 19 16.57 -23.66 -2.21
C GLU A 19 16.43 -22.39 -1.36
N ARG A 20 16.34 -21.21 -1.98
CA ARG A 20 16.09 -19.98 -1.23
C ARG A 20 14.79 -20.16 -0.43
N VAL A 21 14.89 -20.13 0.90
CA VAL A 21 13.77 -20.47 1.82
C VAL A 21 12.62 -19.46 1.73
N VAL A 22 12.84 -18.28 1.14
CA VAL A 22 11.84 -17.29 0.74
C VAL A 22 12.47 -16.45 -0.39
N HIS A 23 11.67 -15.75 -1.22
CA HIS A 23 12.08 -14.94 -2.40
C HIS A 23 12.05 -15.63 -3.78
N ALA A 24 11.17 -16.60 -4.02
CA ALA A 24 10.83 -16.96 -5.39
C ALA A 24 9.78 -15.97 -5.92
N ASN A 25 10.21 -14.94 -6.67
CA ASN A 25 9.29 -14.16 -7.50
C ASN A 25 8.71 -15.13 -8.55
N ARG A 26 7.42 -15.42 -8.46
CA ARG A 26 6.75 -16.36 -9.36
C ARG A 26 6.25 -15.62 -10.60
N ASP A 27 6.32 -16.29 -11.75
CA ASP A 27 5.57 -15.87 -12.93
C ASP A 27 4.07 -15.98 -12.62
N ILE A 28 3.35 -14.87 -12.78
CA ILE A 28 1.90 -14.75 -12.56
C ILE A 28 1.16 -14.28 -13.82
N SER A 29 1.74 -14.48 -15.00
CA SER A 29 1.11 -14.20 -16.29
C SER A 29 -0.25 -14.90 -16.47
N ASN A 30 -0.49 -15.99 -15.74
CA ASN A 30 -1.77 -16.67 -15.65
C ASN A 30 -2.81 -15.98 -14.74
N ILE A 31 -2.45 -14.87 -14.10
CA ILE A 31 -3.34 -14.06 -13.24
C ILE A 31 -3.51 -12.66 -13.82
N THR A 32 -2.45 -12.07 -14.37
CA THR A 32 -2.49 -10.73 -14.94
C THR A 32 -1.55 -10.55 -16.12
N MET A 33 -1.97 -9.76 -17.11
CA MET A 33 -1.10 -9.23 -18.17
C MET A 33 -0.47 -7.88 -17.82
N ALA A 34 -0.66 -7.37 -16.60
CA ALA A 34 -0.17 -6.05 -16.20
C ALA A 34 1.35 -6.02 -16.04
N SER A 35 1.98 -4.98 -16.62
CA SER A 35 3.35 -4.60 -16.28
C SER A 35 3.39 -4.17 -14.81
N PRO A 36 4.39 -4.60 -14.00
CA PRO A 36 5.58 -5.34 -14.43
C PRO A 36 5.47 -6.87 -14.41
N PHE A 37 4.34 -7.43 -13.97
CA PHE A 37 4.20 -8.87 -13.78
C PHE A 37 4.27 -9.67 -15.09
N SER A 38 3.86 -9.07 -16.21
CA SER A 38 3.98 -9.66 -17.56
C SER A 38 5.32 -9.41 -18.26
N ASP A 39 6.18 -8.55 -17.71
CA ASP A 39 7.46 -8.16 -18.33
C ASP A 39 8.58 -9.17 -18.05
N GLY A 40 8.31 -10.16 -17.19
CA GLY A 40 9.24 -11.22 -16.81
C GLY A 40 9.68 -11.13 -15.35
N VAL A 41 9.98 -12.29 -14.76
CA VAL A 41 10.43 -12.39 -13.37
C VAL A 41 11.75 -11.64 -13.18
N GLY A 42 11.80 -10.78 -12.16
CA GLY A 42 12.97 -9.96 -11.85
C GLY A 42 12.97 -8.58 -12.50
N THR A 43 11.91 -8.23 -13.25
CA THR A 43 11.71 -6.86 -13.75
C THR A 43 11.74 -5.85 -12.62
N LYS A 44 12.56 -4.80 -12.79
CA LYS A 44 12.69 -3.70 -11.83
C LYS A 44 11.85 -2.52 -12.29
N VAL A 45 11.08 -1.95 -11.37
CA VAL A 45 10.23 -0.78 -11.63
C VAL A 45 10.59 0.34 -10.66
N PRO A 46 10.90 1.56 -11.15
CA PRO A 46 11.02 2.73 -10.30
C PRO A 46 9.70 3.02 -9.58
N LEU A 47 9.77 3.24 -8.27
CA LEU A 47 8.60 3.56 -7.46
C LEU A 47 8.87 4.71 -6.51
N THR A 48 7.79 5.38 -6.10
CA THR A 48 7.79 6.41 -5.06
C THR A 48 6.74 6.02 -4.02
N MET A 49 7.09 6.07 -2.74
CA MET A 49 6.17 5.76 -1.66
C MET A 49 5.93 6.98 -0.78
N ARG A 50 4.71 7.10 -0.25
CA ARG A 50 4.37 8.06 0.79
C ARG A 50 3.65 7.36 1.92
N PHE A 51 3.97 7.80 3.12
CA PHE A 51 3.44 7.29 4.37
C PHE A 51 2.76 8.43 5.11
N SER A 52 1.66 8.15 5.82
CA SER A 52 0.94 9.20 6.52
C SER A 52 0.05 8.68 7.64
N THR A 53 -0.35 9.57 8.54
CA THR A 53 -1.57 9.44 9.35
C THR A 53 -2.80 9.82 8.49
N VAL A 54 -4.00 9.88 9.09
CA VAL A 54 -5.28 10.13 8.41
C VAL A 54 -5.99 11.37 8.94
N ALA A 55 -6.23 11.44 10.25
CA ALA A 55 -7.11 12.46 10.83
C ALA A 55 -6.40 13.82 11.01
N GLY A 56 -5.15 13.78 11.45
CA GLY A 56 -4.38 14.95 11.84
C GLY A 56 -3.99 15.88 10.68
N GLU A 57 -3.67 17.13 11.01
CA GLU A 57 -3.14 18.11 10.06
C GLU A 57 -1.63 17.90 9.83
N SER A 58 -1.02 18.67 8.91
CA SER A 58 0.40 18.53 8.52
C SER A 58 1.43 18.66 9.65
N GLY A 59 1.06 19.23 10.80
CA GLY A 59 1.92 19.33 11.98
C GLY A 59 1.50 18.41 13.13
N SER A 60 0.64 17.43 12.87
CA SER A 60 0.19 16.48 13.89
C SER A 60 1.27 15.43 14.17
N PRO A 61 1.41 14.95 15.41
CA PRO A 61 2.41 13.94 15.74
C PRO A 61 2.25 12.65 14.94
N ASP A 62 3.36 12.17 14.38
CA ASP A 62 3.44 10.93 13.61
C ASP A 62 3.05 9.69 14.43
N THR A 63 3.11 9.76 15.77
CA THR A 63 2.84 8.66 16.70
C THR A 63 1.39 8.58 17.17
N ASN A 64 0.52 9.50 16.74
CA ASN A 64 -0.90 9.48 17.10
C ASN A 64 -1.58 8.16 16.71
N ARG A 65 -2.54 7.69 17.52
CA ARG A 65 -3.31 6.49 17.18
C ARG A 65 -4.19 6.78 15.96
N ASP A 66 -3.93 6.08 14.85
CA ASP A 66 -4.60 6.32 13.57
C ASP A 66 -4.33 5.15 12.62
N PRO A 67 -5.15 4.85 11.60
CA PRO A 67 -4.66 4.09 10.45
C PRO A 67 -3.45 4.81 9.84
N ARG A 68 -2.61 4.07 9.12
CA ARG A 68 -1.51 4.65 8.37
C ARG A 68 -1.73 4.47 6.89
N GLY A 69 -1.64 5.56 6.14
CA GLY A 69 -1.57 5.55 4.69
C GLY A 69 -0.27 4.89 4.26
N PHE A 70 -0.37 3.97 3.30
CA PHE A 70 0.75 3.25 2.71
C PHE A 70 0.55 3.28 1.19
N VAL A 71 1.08 4.30 0.54
CA VAL A 71 0.78 4.55 -0.88
C VAL A 71 2.03 4.39 -1.73
N ILE A 72 1.90 3.70 -2.86
CA ILE A 72 2.99 3.33 -3.76
C ILE A 72 2.61 3.78 -5.16
N LYS A 73 3.49 4.55 -5.82
CA LYS A 73 3.39 4.93 -7.22
C LYS A 73 4.46 4.18 -7.98
N MET A 74 4.07 3.25 -8.84
CA MET A 74 4.98 2.51 -9.71
C MET A 74 4.94 3.10 -11.11
N ARG A 75 6.11 3.35 -11.70
CA ARG A 75 6.24 3.84 -13.07
C ARG A 75 6.57 2.67 -13.99
N THR A 76 5.53 2.00 -14.46
CA THR A 76 5.65 0.78 -15.28
C THR A 76 5.86 1.12 -16.75
N ALA A 77 6.21 0.12 -17.57
CA ALA A 77 6.33 0.30 -19.03
C ALA A 77 4.99 0.66 -19.68
N SER A 78 3.87 0.30 -19.05
CA SER A 78 2.51 0.52 -19.56
C SER A 78 1.77 1.66 -18.85
N GLY A 79 2.48 2.54 -18.13
CA GLY A 79 1.92 3.70 -17.44
C GLY A 79 2.13 3.67 -15.93
N ILE A 80 1.46 4.56 -15.21
CA ILE A 80 1.53 4.61 -13.75
C ILE A 80 0.57 3.59 -13.16
N TRP A 81 1.05 2.84 -12.16
CA TRP A 81 0.21 2.05 -11.29
C TRP A 81 0.31 2.57 -9.86
N ASP A 82 -0.79 3.11 -9.34
CA ASP A 82 -0.85 3.57 -7.95
C ASP A 82 -1.59 2.56 -7.06
N TRP A 83 -0.89 2.08 -6.04
CA TRP A 83 -1.47 1.32 -4.93
C TRP A 83 -1.70 2.27 -3.76
N VAL A 84 -2.96 2.62 -3.53
CA VAL A 84 -3.34 3.60 -2.52
C VAL A 84 -3.90 2.89 -1.29
N PHE A 85 -3.00 2.32 -0.49
CA PHE A 85 -3.34 1.36 0.57
C PHE A 85 -3.29 1.99 1.97
N ASN A 86 -3.69 1.19 2.96
CA ASN A 86 -3.46 1.47 4.37
C ASN A 86 -2.69 0.30 5.02
N ASN A 87 -2.26 0.50 6.27
CA ASN A 87 -1.63 -0.52 7.12
C ASN A 87 -2.62 -1.52 7.76
N THR A 88 -3.82 -1.67 7.19
CA THR A 88 -4.93 -2.48 7.72
C THR A 88 -5.71 -3.14 6.58
N PRO A 89 -6.20 -4.39 6.75
CA PRO A 89 -6.88 -5.16 5.69
C PRO A 89 -8.33 -4.78 5.43
N VAL A 90 -8.90 -3.92 6.28
CA VAL A 90 -10.30 -3.50 6.20
C VAL A 90 -10.41 -2.00 6.43
N PHE A 91 -11.59 -1.45 6.18
CA PHE A 91 -11.89 -0.04 6.48
C PHE A 91 -13.11 0.10 7.40
N PHE A 92 -13.37 1.32 7.87
CA PHE A 92 -14.44 1.61 8.85
C PHE A 92 -15.84 1.56 8.26
N LEU A 93 -15.97 1.61 6.94
CA LEU A 93 -17.24 1.68 6.24
C LEU A 93 -17.15 0.89 4.94
N ARG A 94 -18.32 0.54 4.39
CA ARG A 94 -18.48 -0.12 3.08
C ARG A 94 -19.32 0.69 2.09
N ASP A 95 -19.92 1.79 2.56
CA ASP A 95 -20.74 2.70 1.77
C ASP A 95 -20.02 4.05 1.64
N PRO A 96 -19.59 4.45 0.42
CA PRO A 96 -18.85 5.70 0.22
C PRO A 96 -19.64 6.96 0.57
N THR A 97 -20.97 6.92 0.56
CA THR A 97 -21.79 8.10 0.91
C THR A 97 -21.58 8.54 2.36
N LYS A 98 -21.16 7.61 3.22
CA LYS A 98 -20.84 7.88 4.63
C LYS A 98 -19.43 8.44 4.84
N PHE A 99 -18.57 8.44 3.82
CA PHE A 99 -17.16 8.84 3.97
C PHE A 99 -16.97 10.28 4.46
N PRO A 100 -17.68 11.31 3.93
CA PRO A 100 -17.55 12.67 4.45
C PRO A 100 -17.98 12.78 5.93
N LEU A 101 -19.09 12.14 6.31
CA LEU A 101 -19.56 12.12 7.69
C LEU A 101 -18.57 11.43 8.62
N PHE A 102 -18.01 10.29 8.19
CA PHE A 102 -16.94 9.61 8.92
C PHE A 102 -15.74 10.54 9.12
N ILE A 103 -15.19 11.13 8.06
CA ILE A 103 -14.00 11.99 8.17
C ILE A 103 -14.26 13.22 9.04
N HIS A 104 -15.46 13.84 8.97
CA HIS A 104 -15.83 14.93 9.87
C HIS A 104 -15.83 14.47 11.33
N SER A 105 -16.33 13.27 11.62
CA SER A 105 -16.33 12.75 12.99
C SER A 105 -14.94 12.50 13.57
N GLN A 106 -13.93 12.28 12.71
CA GLN A 106 -12.54 12.06 13.11
C GLN A 106 -11.73 13.35 13.20
N LYS A 107 -12.25 14.46 12.67
CA LYS A 107 -11.59 15.77 12.66
C LYS A 107 -12.07 16.64 13.83
N ARG A 108 -11.66 17.91 13.80
CA ARG A 108 -11.98 18.89 14.84
C ARG A 108 -13.47 19.19 14.86
N ASP A 109 -14.01 19.35 16.06
CA ASP A 109 -15.35 19.88 16.27
C ASP A 109 -15.48 21.26 15.60
N PRO A 110 -16.54 21.51 14.82
CA PRO A 110 -16.66 22.73 14.03
C PRO A 110 -16.89 24.01 14.85
N VAL A 111 -17.28 23.89 16.13
CA VAL A 111 -17.52 25.05 17.01
C VAL A 111 -16.24 25.45 17.76
N THR A 112 -15.55 24.46 18.31
CA THR A 112 -14.40 24.66 19.20
C THR A 112 -13.06 24.51 18.51
N ASN A 113 -13.04 23.89 17.33
CA ASN A 113 -11.84 23.50 16.59
C ASN A 113 -10.91 22.57 17.42
N LEU A 114 -11.47 21.78 18.33
CA LEU A 114 -10.76 20.83 19.18
C LEU A 114 -11.05 19.38 18.78
N PRO A 115 -10.15 18.42 19.10
CA PRO A 115 -10.49 17.01 19.03
C PRO A 115 -11.65 16.67 19.98
N ASP A 116 -12.62 15.89 19.52
CA ASP A 116 -13.75 15.45 20.35
C ASP A 116 -13.99 13.94 20.19
N SER A 117 -13.66 13.18 21.23
CA SER A 117 -13.89 11.74 21.26
C SER A 117 -15.37 11.37 21.30
N THR A 118 -16.24 12.27 21.79
CA THR A 118 -17.69 12.04 21.86
C THR A 118 -18.25 11.92 20.45
N ILE A 119 -17.89 12.83 19.54
CA ILE A 119 -18.32 12.79 18.14
C ILE A 119 -17.77 11.54 17.42
N GLN A 120 -16.52 11.16 17.69
CA GLN A 120 -15.93 9.93 17.14
C GLN A 120 -16.72 8.68 17.55
N TRP A 121 -16.97 8.52 18.85
CA TRP A 121 -17.71 7.37 19.38
C TRP A 121 -19.20 7.40 19.03
N ASP A 122 -19.81 8.58 18.89
CA ASP A 122 -21.18 8.71 18.41
C ASP A 122 -21.32 8.11 17.00
N TYR A 123 -20.42 8.46 16.08
CA TYR A 123 -20.40 7.85 14.75
C TYR A 123 -20.19 6.34 14.79
N TRP A 124 -19.15 5.85 15.49
CA TRP A 124 -18.85 4.41 15.52
C TRP A 124 -19.95 3.57 16.17
N SER A 125 -20.56 4.07 17.25
CA SER A 125 -21.64 3.35 17.95
C SER A 125 -22.91 3.20 17.09
N GLN A 126 -23.13 4.14 16.17
CA GLN A 126 -24.25 4.12 15.23
C GLN A 126 -23.94 3.41 13.90
N ASN A 127 -22.67 3.10 13.62
CA ASN A 127 -22.23 2.46 12.37
C ASN A 127 -21.47 1.15 12.67
N GLN A 128 -22.23 0.09 12.92
CA GLN A 128 -21.71 -1.21 13.32
C GLN A 128 -20.73 -1.82 12.31
N GLU A 129 -20.78 -1.44 11.03
CA GLU A 129 -19.82 -1.90 10.04
C GLU A 129 -18.37 -1.51 10.36
N SER A 130 -18.17 -0.49 11.21
CA SER A 130 -16.86 0.00 11.62
C SER A 130 -16.15 -0.91 12.63
N ILE A 131 -16.89 -1.80 13.32
CA ILE A 131 -16.39 -2.49 14.51
C ILE A 131 -15.08 -3.26 14.26
N PHE A 132 -14.95 -3.92 13.11
CA PHE A 132 -13.73 -4.69 12.83
C PHE A 132 -12.51 -3.77 12.71
N GLN A 133 -12.62 -2.68 11.97
CA GLN A 133 -11.55 -1.71 11.86
C GLN A 133 -11.29 -0.95 13.18
N VAL A 134 -12.32 -0.66 13.96
CA VAL A 134 -12.18 -0.07 15.32
C VAL A 134 -11.38 -1.02 16.22
N MET A 135 -11.66 -2.32 16.21
CA MET A 135 -10.89 -3.31 16.99
C MET A 135 -9.41 -3.33 16.57
N ILE A 136 -9.11 -3.21 15.27
CA ILE A 136 -7.72 -3.09 14.79
C ILE A 136 -7.11 -1.76 15.27
N LEU A 137 -7.82 -0.64 15.13
CA LEU A 137 -7.35 0.69 15.52
C LEU A 137 -7.03 0.76 17.02
N PHE A 138 -7.81 0.10 17.89
CA PHE A 138 -7.57 0.09 19.34
C PHE A 138 -6.66 -1.05 19.81
N SER A 139 -6.21 -1.92 18.91
CA SER A 139 -5.11 -2.86 19.19
C SER A 139 -3.75 -2.16 19.18
N HIS A 140 -2.66 -2.92 19.36
CA HIS A 140 -1.30 -2.40 19.16
C HIS A 140 -1.07 -1.89 17.72
N GLN A 141 -1.83 -2.37 16.73
CA GLN A 141 -1.69 -1.96 15.33
C GLN A 141 -2.09 -0.49 15.07
N GLY A 142 -2.80 0.18 15.98
CA GLY A 142 -3.18 1.59 15.82
C GLY A 142 -2.09 2.60 16.17
N SER A 143 -1.03 2.18 16.88
CA SER A 143 0.09 3.03 17.31
C SER A 143 1.41 2.43 16.81
N LYS A 144 1.52 2.16 15.51
CA LYS A 144 2.73 1.51 14.96
C LYS A 144 3.94 2.43 15.04
N TYR A 145 5.12 1.87 15.30
CA TYR A 145 6.33 2.51 14.82
C TYR A 145 6.17 2.59 13.32
N ILE A 146 6.46 3.76 12.73
CA ILE A 146 6.50 3.78 11.30
C ILE A 146 7.66 2.86 10.92
N MET A 147 8.92 3.10 11.25
CA MET A 147 9.96 2.33 10.53
C MET A 147 10.46 1.00 11.14
N ASP A 148 10.53 0.83 12.46
CA ASP A 148 10.61 -0.51 13.09
C ASP A 148 9.20 -1.13 13.17
N GLY A 149 8.54 -1.30 12.03
CA GLY A 149 7.10 -1.56 12.01
C GLY A 149 6.39 -1.19 10.71
N PHE A 150 7.11 -0.75 9.66
CA PHE A 150 6.45 -0.20 8.46
C PHE A 150 5.92 -1.18 7.46
N GLY A 151 5.61 -2.37 7.92
CA GLY A 151 4.74 -3.27 7.18
C GLY A 151 4.29 -4.37 8.08
N GLY A 152 3.75 -4.03 9.26
CA GLY A 152 2.81 -4.92 9.92
C GLY A 152 1.57 -5.09 9.05
N LEU A 153 1.74 -5.71 7.89
CA LEU A 153 0.74 -6.00 6.90
C LEU A 153 0.08 -4.71 6.37
N SER A 154 0.63 -4.16 5.29
CA SER A 154 -0.09 -3.18 4.48
C SER A 154 -0.98 -3.93 3.51
N PHE A 155 -2.23 -3.51 3.42
CA PHE A 155 -3.22 -4.16 2.58
C PHE A 155 -3.90 -3.10 1.74
N GLY A 156 -4.17 -3.44 0.48
CA GLY A 156 -5.12 -2.66 -0.29
C GLY A 156 -6.48 -2.60 0.38
N GLY A 157 -6.84 -3.66 1.11
CA GLY A 157 -8.16 -3.90 1.72
C GLY A 157 -9.23 -4.13 0.66
N LEU A 158 -9.23 -3.29 -0.37
CA LEU A 158 -10.00 -3.34 -1.59
C LEU A 158 -9.71 -4.62 -2.37
N THR A 159 -10.76 -5.10 -3.01
CA THR A 159 -10.67 -6.14 -4.04
C THR A 159 -10.44 -5.47 -5.39
N TYR A 160 -9.55 -6.01 -6.20
CA TYR A 160 -9.32 -5.63 -7.60
C TYR A 160 -9.73 -6.77 -8.52
N LYS A 161 -9.80 -6.52 -9.82
CA LYS A 161 -9.84 -7.57 -10.85
C LYS A 161 -8.54 -7.53 -11.63
N TRP A 162 -7.85 -8.64 -11.74
CA TRP A 162 -6.70 -8.76 -12.62
C TRP A 162 -7.07 -9.63 -13.82
N VAL A 163 -6.64 -9.20 -15.00
CA VAL A 163 -7.05 -9.75 -16.29
C VAL A 163 -5.82 -10.30 -17.00
N THR A 164 -5.93 -11.51 -17.51
CA THR A 164 -4.89 -12.20 -18.28
C THR A 164 -4.95 -11.81 -19.76
N ALA A 165 -3.92 -12.20 -20.54
CA ALA A 165 -3.83 -11.84 -21.95
C ALA A 165 -4.95 -12.45 -22.83
N ASP A 166 -5.55 -13.56 -22.39
CA ASP A 166 -6.70 -14.23 -23.03
C ASP A 166 -8.06 -13.70 -22.54
N GLY A 167 -8.07 -12.70 -21.65
CA GLY A 167 -9.28 -12.04 -21.15
C GLY A 167 -9.98 -12.75 -19.99
N LEU A 168 -9.38 -13.82 -19.44
CA LEU A 168 -9.81 -14.37 -18.16
C LEU A 168 -9.47 -13.39 -17.04
N TRP A 169 -10.17 -13.49 -15.90
CA TRP A 169 -9.92 -12.59 -14.79
C TRP A 169 -10.12 -13.25 -13.43
N HIS A 170 -9.42 -12.72 -12.44
CA HIS A 170 -9.51 -13.12 -11.04
C HIS A 170 -9.76 -11.90 -10.16
N TYR A 171 -10.53 -12.07 -9.08
CA TYR A 171 -10.49 -11.12 -7.98
C TYR A 171 -9.14 -11.23 -7.27
N VAL A 172 -8.56 -10.09 -6.92
CA VAL A 172 -7.24 -10.02 -6.29
C VAL A 172 -7.26 -9.11 -5.08
N LYS A 173 -6.70 -9.58 -3.97
CA LYS A 173 -6.27 -8.73 -2.84
C LYS A 173 -4.75 -8.69 -2.77
N ILE A 174 -4.21 -7.51 -2.55
CA ILE A 174 -2.76 -7.26 -2.52
C ILE A 174 -2.33 -7.03 -1.07
N ARG A 175 -1.25 -7.71 -0.68
CA ARG A 175 -0.62 -7.64 0.64
C ARG A 175 0.84 -7.25 0.48
N VAL A 176 1.28 -6.27 1.27
CA VAL A 176 2.66 -5.81 1.33
C VAL A 176 3.16 -5.95 2.76
N VAL A 177 4.11 -6.85 2.98
CA VAL A 177 4.57 -7.26 4.31
C VAL A 177 6.01 -6.82 4.52
N SER A 178 6.30 -6.12 5.61
CA SER A 178 7.67 -5.66 5.90
C SER A 178 8.59 -6.82 6.22
N GLN A 179 9.82 -6.73 5.73
CA GLN A 179 10.91 -7.65 6.07
C GLN A 179 11.63 -7.27 7.37
N GLN A 180 11.31 -6.10 7.97
CA GLN A 180 11.93 -5.60 9.21
C GLN A 180 11.21 -6.14 10.45
N GLY A 181 10.09 -6.83 10.29
CA GLY A 181 9.23 -7.27 11.38
C GLY A 181 8.19 -6.22 11.79
N ILE A 182 7.44 -6.52 12.85
CA ILE A 182 6.34 -5.68 13.36
C ILE A 182 6.70 -5.22 14.77
N ARG A 183 6.80 -3.90 14.97
CA ARG A 183 6.89 -3.31 16.31
C ARG A 183 5.97 -2.08 16.39
N ASN A 184 5.38 -1.90 17.58
CA ASN A 184 4.35 -0.90 17.85
C ASN A 184 4.74 -0.12 19.10
N PHE A 185 4.43 1.18 19.12
CA PHE A 185 4.48 1.95 20.35
C PHE A 185 3.39 1.44 21.29
N ASN A 186 3.74 1.26 22.56
CA ASN A 186 2.70 1.21 23.58
C ASN A 186 2.11 2.62 23.78
N ALA A 187 0.96 2.72 24.46
CA ALA A 187 0.26 3.99 24.62
C ALA A 187 1.10 5.08 25.32
N SER A 188 1.94 4.69 26.30
CA SER A 188 2.82 5.64 27.00
C SER A 188 3.96 6.13 26.12
N GLU A 189 4.60 5.25 25.35
CA GLU A 189 5.66 5.63 24.42
C GLU A 189 5.12 6.56 23.32
N ALA A 190 3.97 6.20 22.72
CA ALA A 190 3.34 7.02 21.68
C ALA A 190 3.04 8.45 22.20
N LYS A 191 2.55 8.56 23.44
CA LYS A 191 2.29 9.84 24.10
C LYS A 191 3.58 10.62 24.41
N GLN A 192 4.63 9.93 24.83
CA GLN A 192 5.92 10.56 25.10
C GLN A 192 6.54 11.13 23.81
N MET A 193 6.42 10.41 22.69
CA MET A 193 6.95 10.91 21.42
C MET A 193 6.33 12.22 20.96
N VAL A 194 5.09 12.53 21.36
CA VAL A 194 4.46 13.83 21.07
C VAL A 194 5.29 15.01 21.61
N THR A 195 5.97 14.84 22.75
CA THR A 195 6.84 15.87 23.33
C THR A 195 8.28 15.76 22.85
N ASP A 196 8.75 14.53 22.68
CA ASP A 196 10.17 14.28 22.43
C ASP A 196 10.53 14.47 20.95
N ASN A 197 9.67 14.02 20.04
CA ASN A 197 9.82 14.16 18.60
C ASN A 197 8.51 13.86 17.86
N LEU A 198 7.76 14.91 17.48
CA LEU A 198 6.52 14.78 16.74
C LEU A 198 6.70 14.21 15.32
N ASP A 199 7.90 14.32 14.75
CA ASP A 199 8.26 13.91 13.39
C ASP A 199 9.07 12.60 13.37
N TRP A 200 9.05 11.84 14.48
CA TRP A 200 9.91 10.66 14.70
C TRP A 200 9.99 9.71 13.52
N ASN A 201 8.85 9.46 12.90
CA ASN A 201 8.72 8.47 11.85
C ASN A 201 9.26 8.96 10.52
N THR A 202 9.07 10.26 10.25
CA THR A 202 9.67 10.95 9.11
C THR A 202 11.19 11.02 9.26
N GLU A 203 11.68 11.39 10.44
CA GLU A 203 13.11 11.45 10.74
C GLU A 203 13.78 10.07 10.63
N GLU A 204 13.17 9.04 11.22
CA GLU A 204 13.72 7.68 11.20
C GLU A 204 13.91 7.20 9.76
N LEU A 205 12.87 7.29 8.91
CA LEU A 205 12.93 6.83 7.52
C LEU A 205 14.09 7.49 6.78
N SER A 206 14.19 8.81 6.94
CA SER A 206 15.22 9.61 6.30
C SER A 206 16.61 9.14 6.72
N GLN A 207 16.84 8.97 8.04
CA GLN A 207 18.11 8.53 8.59
C GLN A 207 18.45 7.08 8.19
N ARG A 208 17.45 6.20 8.17
CA ARG A 208 17.59 4.79 7.79
C ARG A 208 18.02 4.64 6.34
N ILE A 209 17.37 5.38 5.42
CA ILE A 209 17.80 5.41 4.01
C ILE A 209 19.18 6.04 3.87
N ALA A 210 19.44 7.17 4.53
CA ALA A 210 20.73 7.86 4.47
C ALA A 210 21.91 7.01 5.00
N SER A 211 21.65 6.11 5.95
CA SER A 211 22.63 5.18 6.50
C SER A 211 22.75 3.86 5.72
N GLY A 212 22.07 3.72 4.57
CA GLY A 212 22.12 2.53 3.73
C GLY A 212 21.31 1.34 4.24
N GLN A 213 20.51 1.52 5.29
CA GLN A 213 19.67 0.48 5.89
C GLN A 213 18.30 0.39 5.20
N PHE A 214 18.29 0.17 3.89
CA PHE A 214 17.09 0.30 3.05
C PHE A 214 15.92 -0.59 3.52
N PRO A 215 14.76 -0.01 3.88
CA PRO A 215 13.59 -0.80 4.22
C PRO A 215 13.02 -1.49 2.98
N ALA A 216 12.49 -2.70 3.22
CA ALA A 216 12.02 -3.60 2.18
C ALA A 216 10.76 -4.37 2.58
N TRP A 217 9.95 -4.71 1.58
CA TRP A 217 8.68 -5.43 1.76
C TRP A 217 8.52 -6.56 0.75
N ASN A 218 7.94 -7.67 1.19
CA ASN A 218 7.43 -8.71 0.31
C ASN A 218 6.04 -8.32 -0.19
N VAL A 219 5.80 -8.51 -1.48
CA VAL A 219 4.49 -8.34 -2.09
C VAL A 219 3.90 -9.72 -2.33
N SER A 220 2.70 -9.94 -1.83
CA SER A 220 1.94 -11.17 -2.01
C SER A 220 0.51 -10.85 -2.42
N ILE A 221 -0.16 -11.78 -3.09
CA ILE A 221 -1.55 -11.65 -3.50
C ILE A 221 -2.38 -12.83 -3.02
N GLN A 222 -3.67 -12.59 -2.79
CA GLN A 222 -4.70 -13.65 -2.76
C GLN A 222 -5.50 -13.54 -4.06
N THR A 223 -5.93 -14.67 -4.60
CA THR A 223 -6.82 -14.71 -5.77
C THR A 223 -8.11 -15.46 -5.45
N MET A 224 -9.20 -15.04 -6.09
CA MET A 224 -10.50 -15.69 -5.99
C MET A 224 -11.15 -15.68 -7.38
N THR A 225 -11.70 -16.82 -7.80
CA THR A 225 -12.47 -16.91 -9.05
C THR A 225 -13.85 -16.27 -8.87
N TYR A 226 -14.55 -15.99 -9.96
CA TYR A 226 -15.94 -15.54 -9.87
C TYR A 226 -16.84 -16.61 -9.22
N GLU A 227 -16.63 -17.88 -9.56
CA GLU A 227 -17.39 -19.01 -9.04
C GLU A 227 -17.19 -19.19 -7.53
N ASP A 228 -15.97 -18.99 -7.03
CA ASP A 228 -15.69 -19.04 -5.60
C ASP A 228 -16.26 -17.82 -4.89
N SER A 229 -16.27 -16.64 -5.52
CA SER A 229 -16.87 -15.44 -4.94
C SER A 229 -18.38 -15.57 -4.73
N GLN A 230 -19.08 -16.36 -5.55
CA GLN A 230 -20.51 -16.64 -5.36
C GLN A 230 -20.79 -17.56 -4.16
N LYS A 231 -19.79 -18.34 -3.73
CA LYS A 231 -19.89 -19.28 -2.61
C LYS A 231 -19.30 -18.71 -1.32
N PHE A 232 -18.51 -17.65 -1.43
CA PHE A 232 -17.85 -17.04 -0.30
C PHE A 232 -18.88 -16.44 0.67
N LYS A 233 -18.64 -16.62 1.97
CA LYS A 233 -19.58 -16.23 3.04
C LYS A 233 -19.89 -14.73 3.12
N TYR A 234 -19.05 -13.89 2.53
CA TYR A 234 -19.20 -12.43 2.51
C TYR A 234 -19.20 -11.94 1.07
N ASP A 235 -19.72 -10.73 0.85
CA ASP A 235 -19.50 -10.04 -0.42
C ASP A 235 -17.99 -9.81 -0.61
N VAL A 236 -17.47 -10.26 -1.75
CA VAL A 236 -16.07 -10.10 -2.16
C VAL A 236 -15.65 -8.63 -2.22
N ASN A 237 -16.61 -7.72 -2.39
CA ASN A 237 -16.44 -6.28 -2.49
C ASN A 237 -16.72 -5.55 -1.15
N ASP A 238 -16.99 -6.26 -0.05
CA ASP A 238 -17.16 -5.63 1.26
C ASP A 238 -15.79 -5.32 1.90
N LEU A 239 -15.37 -4.06 1.83
CA LEU A 239 -14.12 -3.56 2.42
C LEU A 239 -14.04 -3.72 3.95
N THR A 240 -15.14 -4.09 4.62
CA THR A 240 -15.13 -4.41 6.05
C THR A 240 -14.83 -5.89 6.33
N LYS A 241 -14.41 -6.67 5.32
CA LYS A 241 -14.13 -8.12 5.42
C LYS A 241 -12.77 -8.51 4.86
N VAL A 242 -12.22 -9.59 5.41
CA VAL A 242 -10.97 -10.21 4.96
C VAL A 242 -11.24 -11.54 4.26
N TRP A 243 -10.32 -11.95 3.40
CA TRP A 243 -10.30 -13.30 2.86
C TRP A 243 -9.40 -14.16 3.75
N PRO A 244 -9.93 -15.22 4.39
CA PRO A 244 -9.14 -16.09 5.25
C PRO A 244 -7.96 -16.71 4.48
N GLU A 245 -6.76 -16.69 5.06
CA GLU A 245 -5.53 -17.18 4.40
C GLU A 245 -5.51 -18.71 4.25
N ASP A 246 -6.31 -19.44 5.03
CA ASP A 246 -6.51 -20.88 4.93
C ASP A 246 -7.42 -21.28 3.76
N GLU A 247 -8.37 -20.41 3.39
CA GLU A 247 -9.23 -20.58 2.21
C GLU A 247 -8.59 -20.02 0.94
N PHE A 248 -7.92 -18.87 1.05
CA PHE A 248 -7.29 -18.13 -0.06
C PHE A 248 -5.82 -17.85 0.29
N PRO A 249 -4.89 -18.79 0.02
CA PRO A 249 -3.51 -18.66 0.43
C PRO A 249 -2.79 -17.51 -0.29
N LEU A 250 -1.78 -16.97 0.37
CA LEU A 250 -0.94 -15.93 -0.21
C LEU A 250 0.04 -16.52 -1.23
N LEU A 251 0.17 -15.81 -2.35
CA LEU A 251 1.15 -16.06 -3.37
C LEU A 251 2.15 -14.90 -3.42
N ASP A 252 3.44 -15.17 -3.21
CA ASP A 252 4.49 -14.15 -3.32
C ASP A 252 4.75 -13.78 -4.79
N VAL A 253 4.79 -12.47 -5.06
CA VAL A 253 4.86 -11.93 -6.43
C VAL A 253 5.94 -10.86 -6.63
N GLY A 254 6.55 -10.35 -5.56
CA GLY A 254 7.57 -9.31 -5.70
C GLY A 254 8.17 -8.84 -4.40
N GLN A 255 9.09 -7.87 -4.54
CA GLN A 255 9.71 -7.16 -3.43
C GLN A 255 9.75 -5.67 -3.74
N ILE A 256 9.52 -4.85 -2.72
CA ILE A 256 9.71 -3.40 -2.75
C ILE A 256 10.90 -3.06 -1.87
N VAL A 257 11.74 -2.13 -2.33
CA VAL A 257 12.87 -1.59 -1.56
C VAL A 257 12.88 -0.07 -1.72
N LEU A 258 12.95 0.67 -0.61
CA LEU A 258 13.16 2.12 -0.62
C LEU A 258 14.62 2.42 -0.33
N ASN A 259 15.30 3.02 -1.30
CA ASN A 259 16.75 3.24 -1.25
C ASN A 259 17.18 4.69 -1.50
N GLN A 260 16.22 5.61 -1.59
CA GLN A 260 16.49 7.01 -1.89
C GLN A 260 15.50 7.93 -1.16
N ASN A 261 16.04 8.98 -0.54
CA ASN A 261 15.27 10.06 0.05
C ASN A 261 14.92 11.12 -1.01
N PRO A 262 13.83 11.88 -0.83
CA PRO A 262 13.57 13.04 -1.67
C PRO A 262 14.69 14.08 -1.52
N GLN A 263 15.06 14.74 -2.62
CA GLN A 263 15.98 15.88 -2.59
C GLN A 263 15.27 17.16 -2.17
N ASN A 264 13.99 17.28 -2.51
CA ASN A 264 13.13 18.37 -2.09
C ASN A 264 11.77 17.83 -1.64
N TRP A 265 11.48 17.93 -0.34
CA TRP A 265 10.24 17.43 0.25
C TRP A 265 8.99 18.00 -0.42
N PHE A 266 8.95 19.31 -0.65
CA PHE A 266 7.76 19.93 -1.23
C PHE A 266 7.52 19.44 -2.67
N ALA A 267 8.55 19.45 -3.52
CA ALA A 267 8.43 19.08 -4.92
C ALA A 267 8.18 17.59 -5.13
N GLU A 268 8.72 16.71 -4.28
CA GLU A 268 8.69 15.27 -4.48
C GLU A 268 7.70 14.54 -3.57
N ILE A 269 7.36 15.09 -2.40
CA ILE A 269 6.43 14.47 -1.44
C ILE A 269 5.12 15.25 -1.34
N GLU A 270 5.16 16.58 -1.17
CA GLU A 270 3.91 17.35 -1.01
C GLU A 270 3.15 17.52 -2.33
N GLN A 271 3.86 17.70 -3.45
CA GLN A 271 3.24 17.76 -4.77
C GLN A 271 2.93 16.37 -5.35
N LEU A 272 3.27 15.29 -4.64
CA LEU A 272 2.94 13.94 -5.06
C LEU A 272 1.43 13.74 -5.08
N SER A 273 0.93 13.12 -6.15
CA SER A 273 -0.47 12.80 -6.35
C SER A 273 -0.64 11.32 -6.68
N PHE A 274 -1.57 10.68 -6.00
CA PHE A 274 -1.92 9.27 -6.23
C PHE A 274 -3.38 9.20 -6.66
N SER A 275 -3.71 8.24 -7.51
CA SER A 275 -5.11 7.92 -7.81
C SER A 275 -5.26 6.41 -7.96
N PRO A 276 -6.19 5.74 -7.24
CA PRO A 276 -6.46 4.34 -7.48
C PRO A 276 -7.02 4.08 -8.88
N GLY A 277 -7.39 5.11 -9.64
CA GLY A 277 -7.72 5.00 -11.06
C GLY A 277 -6.51 4.83 -11.98
N ASN A 278 -5.29 5.08 -11.49
CA ASN A 278 -4.06 4.79 -12.22
C ASN A 278 -3.78 3.29 -12.17
N MET A 279 -4.30 2.55 -13.14
CA MET A 279 -4.07 1.12 -13.32
C MET A 279 -3.61 0.85 -14.77
N PRO A 280 -2.53 0.07 -14.98
CA PRO A 280 -2.12 -0.35 -16.31
C PRO A 280 -3.09 -1.43 -16.86
N PRO A 281 -3.09 -1.69 -18.18
CA PRO A 281 -3.82 -2.81 -18.76
C PRO A 281 -3.51 -4.12 -18.03
N GLY A 282 -4.54 -4.93 -17.75
CA GLY A 282 -4.41 -6.14 -16.93
C GLY A 282 -4.72 -5.96 -15.44
N ALA A 283 -4.89 -4.72 -14.97
CA ALA A 283 -5.40 -4.41 -13.64
C ALA A 283 -6.64 -3.50 -13.74
N GLU A 284 -7.72 -3.90 -13.09
CA GLU A 284 -9.01 -3.21 -13.12
C GLU A 284 -9.61 -3.05 -11.72
N PRO A 285 -10.44 -2.03 -11.50
CA PRO A 285 -11.23 -1.95 -10.28
C PRO A 285 -12.30 -3.05 -10.24
N SER A 286 -12.58 -3.57 -9.05
CA SER A 286 -13.78 -4.38 -8.79
C SER A 286 -15.02 -3.50 -8.59
N ASN A 287 -16.16 -4.12 -8.23
CA ASN A 287 -17.40 -3.40 -7.93
C ASN A 287 -17.50 -2.95 -6.47
N ASP A 288 -16.40 -2.98 -5.71
CA ASP A 288 -16.31 -2.34 -4.39
C ASP A 288 -16.71 -0.86 -4.49
N LEU A 289 -17.81 -0.51 -3.83
CA LEU A 289 -18.39 0.83 -3.90
C LEU A 289 -17.42 1.91 -3.39
N LEU A 290 -16.56 1.57 -2.41
CA LEU A 290 -15.52 2.47 -1.97
C LEU A 290 -14.40 2.59 -3.00
N LEU A 291 -13.98 1.50 -3.63
CA LEU A 291 -13.04 1.60 -4.75
C LEU A 291 -13.62 2.52 -5.83
N GLN A 292 -14.85 2.27 -6.25
CA GLN A 292 -15.53 3.04 -7.30
C GLN A 292 -15.59 4.54 -6.98
N ALA A 293 -15.98 4.90 -5.75
CA ALA A 293 -15.99 6.31 -5.34
C ALA A 293 -14.58 6.93 -5.33
N ARG A 294 -13.56 6.16 -4.94
CA ARG A 294 -12.17 6.63 -4.91
C ARG A 294 -11.58 6.85 -6.30
N LEU A 295 -12.06 6.18 -7.35
CA LEU A 295 -11.63 6.42 -8.73
C LEU A 295 -11.90 7.89 -9.15
N PHE A 296 -13.01 8.44 -8.67
CA PHE A 296 -13.37 9.85 -8.87
C PHE A 296 -12.63 10.77 -7.88
N ALA A 297 -12.79 10.51 -6.58
CA ALA A 297 -12.43 11.46 -5.52
C ALA A 297 -10.96 11.90 -5.53
N TYR A 298 -10.04 10.98 -5.83
CA TYR A 298 -8.60 11.29 -5.84
C TYR A 298 -8.21 12.21 -6.99
N SER A 299 -8.79 11.99 -8.17
CA SER A 299 -8.54 12.82 -9.34
C SER A 299 -9.09 14.24 -9.13
N ASP A 300 -10.31 14.34 -8.60
CA ASP A 300 -10.97 15.62 -8.30
C ASP A 300 -10.18 16.44 -7.26
N VAL A 301 -9.85 15.85 -6.10
CA VAL A 301 -9.12 16.57 -5.05
C VAL A 301 -7.71 16.96 -5.49
N ALA A 302 -7.05 16.15 -6.33
CA ALA A 302 -5.73 16.47 -6.84
C ALA A 302 -5.78 17.67 -7.79
N GLN A 303 -6.83 17.80 -8.62
CA GLN A 303 -7.01 18.95 -9.50
C GLN A 303 -7.25 20.24 -8.70
N HIS A 304 -8.05 20.16 -7.64
CA HIS A 304 -8.23 21.28 -6.72
C HIS A 304 -6.91 21.69 -6.04
N ARG A 305 -6.13 20.71 -5.58
CA ARG A 305 -4.92 20.93 -4.78
C ARG A 305 -3.70 21.38 -5.58
N LEU A 306 -3.52 20.83 -6.78
CA LEU A 306 -2.30 20.99 -7.60
C LEU A 306 -2.55 21.66 -8.95
N GLY A 307 -3.81 21.91 -9.30
CA GLY A 307 -4.22 22.41 -10.60
C GLY A 307 -4.49 21.29 -11.62
N PRO A 308 -5.00 21.63 -12.82
CA PRO A 308 -5.42 20.64 -13.82
C PRO A 308 -4.26 19.88 -14.48
N ASN A 309 -3.04 20.44 -14.48
CA ASN A 309 -1.87 19.88 -15.16
C ASN A 309 -0.98 19.04 -14.22
N ILE A 310 -1.58 18.22 -13.36
CA ILE A 310 -0.88 17.45 -12.32
C ILE A 310 0.24 16.58 -12.91
N LEU A 311 0.02 16.01 -14.10
CA LEU A 311 0.98 15.13 -14.78
C LEU A 311 2.20 15.87 -15.33
N GLU A 312 2.16 17.21 -15.40
CA GLU A 312 3.34 18.04 -15.75
C GLU A 312 4.26 18.25 -14.55
N ILE A 313 3.77 18.04 -13.33
CA ILE A 313 4.62 18.06 -12.13
C ILE A 313 5.56 16.85 -12.21
N PRO A 314 6.89 17.05 -12.20
CA PRO A 314 7.85 15.99 -12.51
C PRO A 314 7.66 14.69 -11.73
N ILE A 315 7.34 14.75 -10.43
CA ILE A 315 7.15 13.54 -9.62
C ILE A 315 5.87 12.75 -9.99
N ASN A 316 4.91 13.36 -10.68
CA ASN A 316 3.67 12.70 -11.08
C ASN A 316 3.70 12.16 -12.51
N CYS A 317 4.78 12.40 -13.26
CA CYS A 317 4.83 12.07 -14.68
C CYS A 317 5.09 10.57 -14.93
N PRO A 318 4.44 9.95 -15.93
CA PRO A 318 4.76 8.59 -16.40
C PRO A 318 6.13 8.54 -17.09
N LEU A 319 6.71 7.33 -17.26
CA LEU A 319 7.96 7.13 -18.04
C LEU A 319 7.81 7.57 -19.49
N GLN A 320 6.64 7.33 -20.08
CA GLN A 320 6.29 7.73 -21.44
C GLN A 320 5.06 8.64 -21.37
N ASN A 321 5.23 9.90 -21.74
CA ASN A 321 4.13 10.86 -21.77
C ASN A 321 3.57 10.96 -23.20
N PHE A 322 2.29 10.65 -23.38
CA PHE A 322 1.61 10.70 -24.70
C PHE A 322 0.86 12.02 -24.94
N GLN A 323 0.82 12.94 -23.97
CA GLN A 323 0.11 14.21 -24.14
C GLN A 323 0.91 15.20 -25.00
N ARG A 324 0.36 15.50 -26.19
CA ARG A 324 0.99 16.34 -27.23
C ARG A 324 1.03 17.85 -26.93
N MET A 325 0.44 18.32 -25.84
CA MET A 325 0.31 19.77 -25.56
C MET A 325 1.25 20.30 -24.46
N SER A 326 2.11 19.47 -23.88
CA SER A 326 2.95 19.85 -22.75
C SER A 326 4.43 19.64 -23.08
N PHE A 327 5.10 20.73 -23.48
CA PHE A 327 6.52 20.71 -23.83
C PHE A 327 7.40 20.43 -22.59
N GLY A 328 8.08 19.28 -22.56
CA GLY A 328 9.47 19.16 -22.09
C GLY A 328 9.80 19.04 -20.59
N LEU A 329 8.83 18.98 -19.65
CA LEU A 329 9.14 19.07 -18.20
C LEU A 329 9.46 17.75 -17.47
N CYS A 330 9.28 16.57 -18.08
CA CYS A 330 9.36 15.29 -17.36
C CYS A 330 10.74 14.63 -17.25
N ASN A 331 11.81 15.17 -17.87
CA ASN A 331 13.07 14.45 -18.07
C ASN A 331 14.08 14.49 -16.89
N HIS A 332 13.74 15.04 -15.72
CA HIS A 332 14.75 15.38 -14.69
C HIS A 332 14.73 14.59 -13.36
N ILE A 333 13.82 13.64 -13.15
CA ILE A 333 13.71 12.94 -11.82
C ILE A 333 14.15 11.46 -11.85
N LEU A 334 14.37 10.86 -13.01
CA LEU A 334 14.62 9.41 -13.12
C LEU A 334 16.10 9.00 -13.18
N SER A 335 17.03 9.94 -12.91
CA SER A 335 18.49 9.70 -12.95
C SER A 335 19.08 9.38 -11.59
#